data_AF-A0A0P4R323-F1
#
_entry.id   AF-A0A0P4R323-F1
#
_cell.length_a   1.000
_cell.length_b   1.000
_cell.length_c   1.000
_cell.angle_alpha   90.00
_cell.angle_beta   90.00
_cell.angle_gamma   90.00
#
_symmetry.space_group_name_H-M   'P 1'
#
loop_
_entity.id
_entity.type
_entity.pdbx_description
1 polymer ?
#
loop_
_entity_poly.entity_id
_entity_poly.type
_entity_poly.pdbx_seq_one_letter_code
_entity_poly.pdbx_strand_id
1 'polypeptide(L)'
;MDSAQQEATARARELQRSWYGEPLGALFRRLIDDLGLNQARLAAVLGLSAPMLSQLMSGQRAKIGNPAVVQRVQALQDLAGQVADGSVSAAEATDRMEEIKKTAGGSVLNNTAQQTSSTGATTVRRVVREIQSLLRSVADAGDIIDAANTLAPAHPELAEFLRVYGAGRTADAVAHYEAHQS
;
A
#
# COMPACT_ATOMS: atom_id res chain seq x y z
N MET A 1 21.93 34.40 3.33
CA MET A 1 20.92 33.39 3.71
C MET A 1 20.90 32.20 2.74
N ASP A 2 21.28 32.38 1.48
CA ASP A 2 21.30 31.30 0.47
C ASP A 2 22.27 30.14 0.78
N SER A 3 23.45 30.39 1.35
CA SER A 3 24.45 29.34 1.60
C SER A 3 23.98 28.27 2.61
N ALA A 4 23.33 28.69 3.70
CA ALA A 4 22.80 27.77 4.71
C ALA A 4 21.63 26.92 4.17
N GLN A 5 20.80 27.50 3.30
CA GLN A 5 19.71 26.81 2.63
C GLN A 5 20.26 25.76 1.64
N GLN A 6 21.30 26.12 0.88
CA GLN A 6 21.98 25.21 -0.04
C GLN A 6 22.61 24.03 0.71
N GLU A 7 23.31 24.27 1.82
CA GLU A 7 23.87 23.22 2.67
C GLU A 7 22.80 22.30 3.27
N ALA A 8 21.65 22.84 3.68
CA ALA A 8 20.54 22.04 4.18
C ALA A 8 19.96 21.11 3.09
N THR A 9 19.78 21.62 1.86
CA THR A 9 19.32 20.79 0.74
C THR A 9 20.34 19.73 0.32
N ALA A 10 21.63 20.04 0.37
CA ALA A 10 22.70 19.08 0.09
C ALA A 10 22.70 17.94 1.11
N ARG A 11 22.60 18.26 2.41
CA ARG A 11 22.48 17.25 3.48
C ARG A 11 21.22 16.39 3.32
N ALA A 12 20.10 17.00 2.95
CA ALA A 12 18.86 16.26 2.73
C ALA A 12 18.95 15.28 1.55
N ARG A 13 19.64 15.65 0.45
CA ARG A 13 19.91 14.73 -0.67
C ARG A 13 20.83 13.58 -0.28
N GLU A 14 21.82 13.83 0.57
CA GLU A 14 22.69 12.77 1.08
C GLU A 14 21.92 11.79 1.97
N LEU A 15 21.01 12.29 2.82
CA LEU A 15 20.10 11.44 3.59
C LEU A 15 19.14 10.64 2.70
N GLN A 16 18.64 11.22 1.60
CA GLN A 16 17.85 10.47 0.63
C GLN A 16 18.68 9.33 0.02
N ARG A 17 19.94 9.60 -0.34
CA ARG A 17 20.84 8.59 -0.90
C ARG A 17 21.09 7.45 0.07
N SER A 18 21.31 7.75 1.36
CA SER A 18 21.54 6.71 2.37
C SER A 18 20.29 5.86 2.64
N TRP A 19 19.08 6.42 2.52
CA TRP A 19 17.83 5.70 2.78
C TRP A 19 17.24 4.99 1.56
N TYR A 20 17.38 5.59 0.37
CA TYR A 20 16.70 5.15 -0.85
C TYR A 20 17.69 4.71 -1.95
N GLY A 21 19.00 4.75 -1.68
CA GLY A 21 20.06 4.39 -2.64
C GLY A 21 20.45 5.54 -3.58
N GLU A 22 19.50 6.40 -3.95
CA GLU A 22 19.72 7.58 -4.78
C GLU A 22 18.84 8.78 -4.35
N PRO A 23 19.16 10.01 -4.77
CA PRO A 23 18.30 11.17 -4.52
C PRO A 23 16.92 11.00 -5.17
N LEU A 24 15.86 11.24 -4.39
CA LEU A 24 14.48 11.05 -4.85
C LEU A 24 14.13 11.92 -6.07
N GLY A 25 14.76 13.09 -6.20
CA GLY A 25 14.56 13.96 -7.36
C GLY A 25 15.05 13.35 -8.67
N ALA A 26 16.11 12.54 -8.65
CA ALA A 26 16.59 11.83 -9.84
C ALA A 26 15.65 10.66 -10.16
N LEU A 27 15.29 9.87 -9.14
CA LEU A 27 14.37 8.74 -9.24
C LEU A 27 13.01 9.17 -9.83
N PHE A 28 12.38 10.21 -9.28
CA PHE A 28 11.06 10.67 -9.75
C PHE A 28 11.11 11.23 -11.17
N ARG A 29 12.22 11.86 -11.56
CA ARG A 29 12.37 12.39 -12.93
C ARG A 29 12.52 11.25 -13.94
N ARG A 30 13.31 10.22 -13.60
CA ARG A 30 13.41 8.99 -14.40
C ARG A 30 12.04 8.30 -14.56
N LEU A 31 11.28 8.14 -13.47
CA LEU A 31 9.93 7.57 -13.55
C LEU A 31 8.96 8.39 -14.43
N ILE A 32 9.09 9.72 -14.41
CA ILE A 32 8.31 10.62 -15.27
C ILE A 32 8.65 10.36 -16.73
N ASP A 33 9.94 10.27 -17.06
CA ASP A 33 10.41 10.08 -18.42
C ASP A 33 10.07 8.67 -18.94
N ASP A 34 10.34 7.62 -18.16
CA ASP A 34 10.13 6.21 -18.55
C ASP A 34 8.64 5.87 -18.76
N LEU A 35 7.75 6.48 -17.97
CA LEU A 35 6.32 6.21 -18.02
C LEU A 35 5.53 7.30 -18.78
N GLY A 36 6.20 8.29 -19.36
CA GLY A 36 5.57 9.41 -20.07
C GLY A 36 4.58 10.20 -19.20
N LEU A 37 4.89 10.36 -17.92
CA LEU A 37 4.03 11.07 -16.96
C LEU A 37 4.39 12.55 -16.89
N ASN A 38 3.55 13.31 -16.20
CA ASN A 38 3.94 14.61 -15.66
C ASN A 38 3.95 14.55 -14.13
N GLN A 39 4.51 15.57 -13.49
CA GLN A 39 4.64 15.61 -12.03
C GLN A 39 3.30 15.50 -11.29
N ALA A 40 2.21 16.07 -11.84
CA ALA A 40 0.89 15.99 -11.22
C ALA A 40 0.31 14.56 -11.29
N ARG A 41 0.49 13.87 -12.43
CA ARG A 41 0.05 12.49 -12.61
C ARG A 41 0.86 11.54 -11.73
N LEU A 42 2.18 11.73 -11.62
CA LEU A 42 3.02 10.99 -10.69
C LEU A 42 2.56 11.19 -9.23
N ALA A 43 2.29 12.43 -8.82
CA ALA A 43 1.79 12.73 -7.48
C ALA A 43 0.47 12.01 -7.19
N ALA A 44 -0.46 12.01 -8.16
CA ALA A 44 -1.74 11.33 -8.04
C ALA A 44 -1.60 9.81 -7.89
N VAL A 45 -0.74 9.16 -8.69
CA VAL A 45 -0.49 7.71 -8.58
C VAL A 45 0.17 7.39 -7.24
N LEU A 46 1.15 8.19 -6.81
CA LEU A 46 1.81 8.01 -5.52
C LEU A 46 0.94 8.35 -4.31
N GLY A 47 -0.21 9.02 -4.50
CA GLY A 47 -1.05 9.53 -3.42
C GLY A 47 -0.37 10.64 -2.61
N LEU A 48 0.49 11.43 -3.25
CA LEU A 48 1.17 12.59 -2.69
C LEU A 48 0.50 13.88 -3.18
N SER A 49 0.57 14.95 -2.38
CA SER A 49 0.23 16.28 -2.87
C SER A 49 1.35 16.81 -3.78
N ALA A 50 0.99 17.61 -4.80
CA ALA A 50 1.98 18.23 -5.68
C ALA A 50 3.06 19.06 -4.92
N PRO A 51 2.72 19.84 -3.86
CA PRO A 51 3.73 20.51 -3.04
C PRO A 51 4.68 19.54 -2.34
N MET A 52 4.16 18.43 -1.80
CA MET A 52 4.99 17.42 -1.12
C MET A 52 5.96 16.75 -2.09
N LEU A 53 5.49 16.43 -3.31
CA LEU A 53 6.35 15.89 -4.36
C LEU A 53 7.45 16.88 -4.78
N SER A 54 7.10 18.17 -4.94
CA SER A 54 8.06 19.23 -5.27
C SER A 54 9.13 19.40 -4.19
N GLN A 55 8.76 19.34 -2.91
CA GLN A 55 9.71 19.39 -1.79
C GLN A 55 10.67 18.19 -1.75
N LEU A 56 10.19 16.99 -2.07
CA LEU A 56 11.05 15.80 -2.16
C LEU A 56 12.00 15.89 -3.36
N MET A 57 11.50 16.33 -4.52
CA MET A 57 12.29 16.47 -5.75
C MET A 57 13.38 17.55 -5.64
N SER A 58 13.10 18.66 -4.96
CA SER A 58 14.07 19.74 -4.74
C SER A 58 15.11 19.40 -3.67
N GLY A 59 14.84 18.39 -2.83
CA GLY A 59 15.67 18.05 -1.68
C GLY A 59 15.39 18.93 -0.45
N GLN A 60 14.30 19.70 -0.43
CA GLN A 60 13.85 20.40 0.78
C GLN A 60 13.33 19.44 1.85
N ARG A 61 12.89 18.23 1.44
CA ARG A 61 12.43 17.19 2.35
C ARG A 61 13.17 15.88 2.09
N ALA A 62 13.76 15.31 3.13
CA ALA A 62 14.57 14.09 3.00
C ALA A 62 13.74 12.79 3.05
N LYS A 63 12.64 12.75 3.81
CA LYS A 63 11.91 11.51 4.12
C LYS A 63 10.50 11.46 3.54
N ILE A 64 10.12 10.28 3.04
CA ILE A 64 8.73 9.90 2.76
C ILE A 64 8.11 9.43 4.08
N GLY A 65 7.14 10.19 4.60
CA GLY A 65 6.52 9.90 5.90
C GLY A 65 5.52 8.74 5.89
N ASN A 66 5.01 8.35 4.72
CA ASN A 66 4.01 7.30 4.57
C ASN A 66 4.63 6.05 3.92
N PRO A 67 4.70 4.90 4.61
CA PRO A 67 5.27 3.67 4.04
C PRO A 67 4.50 3.18 2.80
N ALA A 68 3.20 3.46 2.71
CA ALA A 68 2.40 3.12 1.53
C ALA A 68 2.89 3.85 0.27
N VAL A 69 3.40 5.08 0.42
CA VAL A 69 4.00 5.82 -0.71
C VAL A 69 5.30 5.15 -1.16
N VAL A 70 6.13 4.67 -0.23
CA VAL A 70 7.37 3.94 -0.57
C VAL A 70 7.04 2.67 -1.38
N GLN A 71 6.01 1.93 -0.96
CA GLN A 71 5.54 0.76 -1.71
C GLN A 71 5.07 1.11 -3.12
N ARG A 72 4.32 2.22 -3.29
CA ARG A 72 3.92 2.70 -4.64
C ARG A 72 5.12 3.13 -5.48
N VAL A 73 6.14 3.73 -4.89
CA VAL A 73 7.38 4.09 -5.59
C VAL A 73 8.12 2.84 -6.08
N GLN A 74 8.19 1.78 -5.28
CA GLN A 74 8.77 0.50 -5.70
C GLN A 74 7.98 -0.12 -6.85
N ALA A 75 6.66 -0.23 -6.72
CA ALA A 75 5.81 -0.79 -7.77
C ALA A 75 5.89 0.00 -9.09
N LEU A 76 6.03 1.34 -9.02
CA LEU A 76 6.24 2.17 -10.21
C LEU A 76 7.61 1.95 -10.87
N GLN A 77 8.65 1.67 -10.09
CA GLN A 77 9.97 1.36 -10.64
C GLN A 77 9.95 0.00 -11.36
N ASP A 78 9.29 -1.00 -10.78
CA ASP A 78 9.14 -2.30 -11.41
C ASP A 78 8.34 -2.20 -12.72
N LEU A 79 7.27 -1.38 -12.71
CA LEU A 79 6.48 -1.10 -13.91
C LEU A 79 7.29 -0.36 -14.98
N ALA A 80 8.08 0.65 -14.60
CA ALA A 80 8.94 1.38 -15.53
C ALA A 80 9.96 0.44 -16.18
N GLY A 81 10.53 -0.51 -15.44
CA GLY A 81 11.40 -1.56 -15.99
C GLY A 81 10.69 -2.41 -17.05
N GLN A 82 9.46 -2.86 -16.76
CA GLN A 82 8.64 -3.66 -17.68
C GLN A 82 8.18 -2.90 -18.93
N VAL A 83 8.04 -1.58 -18.85
CA VAL A 83 7.76 -0.75 -20.02
C VAL A 83 9.02 -0.56 -20.86
N ALA A 84 10.17 -0.34 -20.20
CA ALA A 84 11.46 -0.15 -20.87
C ALA A 84 11.95 -1.41 -21.60
N ASP A 85 11.68 -2.60 -21.06
CA ASP A 85 12.00 -3.88 -21.70
C ASP A 85 10.96 -4.36 -22.73
N GLY A 86 9.83 -3.64 -22.84
CA GLY A 86 8.76 -3.91 -23.79
C GLY A 86 7.78 -5.03 -23.37
N SER A 87 7.90 -5.55 -22.14
CA SER A 87 6.98 -6.57 -21.59
C SER A 87 5.58 -6.03 -21.32
N VAL A 88 5.46 -4.71 -21.11
CA VAL A 88 4.18 -4.03 -20.82
C VAL A 88 3.97 -2.89 -21.81
N SER A 89 2.82 -2.89 -22.48
CA SER A 89 2.43 -1.80 -23.38
C SER A 89 2.03 -0.54 -22.63
N ALA A 90 2.03 0.62 -23.30
CA ALA A 90 1.60 1.89 -22.69
C ALA A 90 0.14 1.88 -22.18
N ALA A 91 -0.73 1.09 -22.81
CA ALA A 91 -2.11 0.91 -22.38
C ALA A 91 -2.16 0.13 -21.05
N GLU A 92 -1.47 -1.01 -20.98
CA GLU A 92 -1.38 -1.84 -19.78
C GLU A 92 -0.67 -1.10 -18.63
N ALA A 93 0.35 -0.29 -18.93
CA ALA A 93 1.01 0.56 -17.95
C ALA A 93 0.03 1.54 -17.30
N THR A 94 -0.92 2.07 -18.07
CA THR A 94 -1.95 2.98 -17.54
C THR A 94 -2.87 2.27 -16.55
N ASP A 95 -3.29 1.04 -16.86
CA ASP A 95 -4.14 0.24 -15.96
C ASP A 95 -3.40 -0.16 -14.69
N ARG A 96 -2.13 -0.59 -14.82
CA ARG A 96 -1.26 -0.94 -13.67
C ARG A 96 -1.00 0.25 -12.75
N MET A 97 -0.86 1.46 -13.29
CA MET A 97 -0.73 2.67 -12.47
C MET A 97 -1.98 2.97 -11.65
N GLU A 98 -3.18 2.75 -12.22
CA GLU A 98 -4.44 2.89 -11.48
C GLU A 98 -4.58 1.79 -10.42
N GLU A 99 -4.08 0.59 -10.66
CA GLU A 99 -3.98 -0.47 -9.66
C GLU A 99 -3.05 -0.05 -8.51
N ILE A 100 -1.81 0.38 -8.79
CA ILE A 100 -0.84 0.84 -7.78
C ILE A 100 -1.42 1.95 -6.88
N LYS A 101 -2.17 2.87 -7.48
CA LYS A 101 -2.89 3.92 -6.75
C LYS A 101 -3.91 3.35 -5.76
N LYS A 102 -4.65 2.30 -6.15
CA LYS A 102 -5.67 1.61 -5.35
C LYS A 102 -5.08 0.66 -4.31
N THR A 103 -4.02 -0.08 -4.63
CA THR A 103 -3.43 -1.16 -3.80
C THR A 103 -2.99 -0.69 -2.41
N ALA A 104 -2.60 0.57 -2.27
CA ALA A 104 -2.24 1.16 -0.97
C ALA A 104 -3.28 2.18 -0.45
N GLY A 105 -4.38 2.36 -1.20
CA GLY A 105 -5.47 3.30 -0.95
C GLY A 105 -6.65 2.74 -0.15
N GLY A 106 -6.56 1.48 0.31
CA GLY A 106 -7.49 0.88 1.26
C GLY A 106 -7.48 1.60 2.62
N SER A 107 -8.26 2.68 2.70
CA SER A 107 -8.67 3.40 3.92
C SER A 107 -7.62 4.27 4.61
N VAL A 108 -7.39 5.48 4.07
CA VAL A 108 -6.89 6.65 4.85
C VAL A 108 -7.88 7.83 4.83
N LEU A 109 -8.93 7.78 4.03
CA LEU A 109 -10.06 8.72 4.17
C LEU A 109 -11.07 8.12 5.15
N ASN A 110 -10.77 8.25 6.43
CA ASN A 110 -11.70 8.39 7.55
C ASN A 110 -10.85 8.75 8.78
N ASN A 111 -10.24 9.94 8.78
CA ASN A 111 -9.46 10.39 9.93
C ASN A 111 -9.59 11.91 10.16
N THR A 112 -10.80 12.33 10.50
CA THR A 112 -11.02 13.42 11.44
C THR A 112 -11.83 12.86 12.60
N ALA A 113 -11.24 12.92 13.78
CA ALA A 113 -11.70 12.45 15.07
C ALA A 113 -11.37 10.98 15.42
N GLN A 114 -10.58 10.88 16.48
CA GLN A 114 -10.51 9.82 17.50
C GLN A 114 -9.29 8.87 17.48
N GLN A 115 -8.41 9.16 18.44
CA GLN A 115 -7.73 8.20 19.33
C GLN A 115 -6.39 7.60 18.91
N THR A 116 -5.36 8.30 19.37
CA THR A 116 -4.24 7.76 20.16
C THR A 116 -4.64 6.52 20.99
N SER A 117 -3.83 5.44 20.90
CA SER A 117 -3.76 4.24 21.78
C SER A 117 -4.31 2.90 21.25
N SER A 118 -4.04 2.46 20.01
CA SER A 118 -4.39 1.08 19.56
C SER A 118 -3.68 0.59 18.28
N THR A 119 -2.39 0.85 18.10
CA THR A 119 -1.66 0.55 16.84
C THR A 119 -1.61 -0.95 16.50
N GLY A 120 -1.64 -1.85 17.49
CA GLY A 120 -1.68 -3.31 17.27
C GLY A 120 -3.07 -3.83 16.89
N ALA A 121 -4.08 -3.54 17.72
CA ALA A 121 -5.46 -3.98 17.51
C ALA A 121 -6.07 -3.46 16.19
N THR A 122 -5.65 -2.28 15.74
CA THR A 122 -6.09 -1.71 14.45
C THR A 122 -5.49 -2.46 13.26
N THR A 123 -4.26 -2.96 13.38
CA THR A 123 -3.59 -3.74 12.33
C THR A 123 -4.21 -5.13 12.20
N VAL A 124 -4.47 -5.82 13.32
CA VAL A 124 -5.13 -7.14 13.33
C VAL A 124 -6.53 -7.06 12.73
N ARG A 125 -7.34 -6.08 13.14
CA ARG A 125 -8.67 -5.85 12.54
C ARG A 125 -8.63 -5.65 11.04
N ARG A 126 -7.60 -4.97 10.52
CA ARG A 126 -7.43 -4.76 9.08
C ARG A 126 -7.15 -6.07 8.37
N VAL A 127 -6.16 -6.84 8.83
CA VAL A 127 -5.81 -8.14 8.24
C VAL A 127 -7.01 -9.09 8.22
N VAL A 128 -7.73 -9.18 9.35
CA VAL A 128 -8.93 -10.00 9.44
C VAL A 128 -9.95 -9.58 8.39
N ARG A 129 -10.22 -8.28 8.26
CA ARG A 129 -11.19 -7.77 7.28
C ARG A 129 -10.78 -8.05 5.83
N GLU A 130 -9.49 -8.03 5.52
CA GLU A 130 -8.97 -8.42 4.20
C GLU A 130 -9.22 -9.91 3.92
N ILE A 131 -8.94 -10.79 4.90
CA ILE A 131 -9.24 -12.24 4.80
C ILE A 131 -10.74 -12.47 4.57
N GLN A 132 -11.60 -11.82 5.37
CA GLN A 132 -13.06 -11.93 5.21
C GLN A 132 -13.49 -11.44 3.83
N SER A 133 -12.93 -10.32 3.35
CA SER A 133 -13.24 -9.77 2.03
C SER A 133 -12.82 -10.73 0.90
N LEU A 134 -11.66 -11.37 1.03
CA LEU A 134 -11.18 -12.32 0.02
C LEU A 134 -12.08 -13.55 -0.05
N LEU A 135 -12.41 -14.16 1.10
CA LEU A 135 -13.37 -15.27 1.16
C LEU A 135 -14.72 -14.91 0.52
N ARG A 136 -15.23 -13.72 0.82
CA ARG A 136 -16.49 -13.21 0.28
C ARG A 136 -16.46 -12.81 -1.18
N SER A 137 -15.29 -12.57 -1.75
CA SER A 137 -15.14 -12.36 -3.19
C SER A 137 -15.22 -13.66 -3.99
N VAL A 138 -14.94 -14.80 -3.35
CA VAL A 138 -14.95 -16.13 -3.97
C VAL A 138 -16.34 -16.76 -3.90
N ALA A 139 -17.05 -16.60 -2.79
CA ALA A 139 -18.36 -17.18 -2.58
C ALA A 139 -19.21 -16.37 -1.57
N ASP A 140 -20.53 -16.53 -1.65
CA ASP A 140 -21.46 -15.89 -0.72
C ASP A 140 -21.44 -16.54 0.67
N ALA A 141 -22.09 -15.90 1.65
CA ALA A 141 -22.15 -16.38 3.03
C ALA A 141 -22.62 -17.83 3.14
N GLY A 142 -23.68 -18.15 2.39
CA GLY A 142 -24.36 -19.44 2.43
C GLY A 142 -23.44 -20.55 1.93
N ASP A 143 -22.88 -20.36 0.74
CA ASP A 143 -21.95 -21.31 0.11
C ASP A 143 -20.74 -21.61 1.00
N ILE A 144 -20.19 -20.59 1.65
CA ILE A 144 -19.07 -20.75 2.59
C ILE A 144 -19.49 -21.59 3.82
N ILE A 145 -20.69 -21.38 4.35
CA ILE A 145 -21.21 -22.17 5.49
C ILE A 145 -21.44 -23.62 5.07
N ASP A 146 -21.98 -23.85 3.88
CA ASP A 146 -22.23 -25.18 3.35
C ASP A 146 -20.93 -25.94 3.09
N ALA A 147 -19.91 -25.27 2.55
CA ALA A 147 -18.56 -25.80 2.42
C ALA A 147 -17.97 -26.15 3.80
N ALA A 148 -18.12 -25.28 4.79
CA ALA A 148 -17.66 -25.54 6.15
C ALA A 148 -18.36 -26.76 6.78
N ASN A 149 -19.67 -26.91 6.58
CA ASN A 149 -20.43 -28.05 7.09
C ASN A 149 -20.00 -29.36 6.43
N THR A 150 -19.65 -29.31 5.15
CA THR A 150 -19.13 -30.48 4.40
C THR A 150 -17.75 -30.90 4.91
N LEU A 151 -16.89 -29.94 5.25
CA LEU A 151 -15.54 -30.19 5.75
C LEU A 151 -15.50 -30.61 7.22
N ALA A 152 -16.49 -30.22 8.03
CA ALA A 152 -16.48 -30.41 9.48
C ALA A 152 -16.19 -31.84 9.97
N PRO A 153 -16.68 -32.93 9.34
CA PRO A 153 -16.40 -34.29 9.79
C PRO A 153 -14.94 -34.72 9.62
N ALA A 154 -14.25 -34.21 8.59
CA ALA A 154 -12.88 -34.61 8.24
C ALA A 154 -11.83 -33.58 8.71
N HIS A 155 -12.17 -32.30 8.69
CA HIS A 155 -11.29 -31.18 8.97
C HIS A 155 -12.01 -30.12 9.82
N PRO A 156 -12.21 -30.38 11.12
CA PRO A 156 -12.98 -29.50 12.00
C PRO A 156 -12.38 -28.09 12.11
N GLU A 157 -11.04 -27.96 12.14
CA GLU A 157 -10.35 -26.66 12.22
C GLU A 157 -10.54 -25.81 10.96
N LEU A 158 -10.50 -26.43 9.78
CA LEU A 158 -10.74 -25.71 8.52
C LEU A 158 -12.22 -25.28 8.39
N ALA A 159 -13.13 -26.12 8.85
CA ALA A 159 -14.55 -25.77 8.92
C ALA A 159 -14.78 -24.59 9.87
N GLU A 160 -14.11 -24.56 11.02
CA GLU A 160 -14.15 -23.44 11.96
C GLU A 160 -13.61 -22.16 11.34
N PHE A 161 -12.45 -22.21 10.68
CA PHE A 161 -11.89 -21.07 9.95
C PHE A 161 -12.88 -20.50 8.94
N LEU A 162 -13.49 -21.34 8.10
CA LEU A 162 -14.47 -20.90 7.10
C LEU A 162 -15.71 -20.25 7.75
N ARG A 163 -16.21 -20.79 8.88
CA ARG A 163 -17.33 -20.18 9.60
C ARG A 163 -16.94 -18.83 10.20
N VAL A 164 -15.79 -18.76 10.86
CA VAL A 164 -15.34 -17.56 11.58
C VAL A 164 -14.99 -16.43 10.61
N TYR A 165 -14.15 -16.68 9.61
CA TYR A 165 -13.72 -15.64 8.68
C TYR A 165 -14.71 -15.42 7.54
N GLY A 166 -15.40 -16.47 7.12
CA GLY A 166 -16.27 -16.41 5.97
C GLY A 166 -17.73 -16.11 6.31
N ALA A 167 -18.24 -16.37 7.53
CA ALA A 167 -19.62 -16.02 7.92
C ALA A 167 -19.76 -15.27 9.25
N GLY A 168 -18.71 -15.23 10.05
CA GLY A 168 -18.70 -14.62 11.38
C GLY A 168 -18.56 -13.10 11.37
N ARG A 169 -18.79 -12.51 12.54
CA ARG A 169 -18.56 -11.07 12.76
C ARG A 169 -17.07 -10.82 12.83
N THR A 170 -16.62 -9.65 12.36
CA THR A 170 -15.20 -9.27 12.40
C THR A 170 -14.62 -9.29 13.81
N ALA A 171 -15.41 -9.07 14.86
CA ALA A 171 -14.95 -9.17 16.25
C ALA A 171 -14.55 -10.61 16.62
N ASP A 172 -15.35 -11.60 16.23
CA ASP A 172 -15.11 -13.00 16.51
C ASP A 172 -13.87 -13.51 15.74
N ALA A 173 -13.73 -13.05 14.48
CA ALA A 173 -12.58 -13.37 13.65
C ALA A 173 -11.26 -12.73 14.13
N VAL A 174 -11.32 -11.59 14.81
CA VAL A 174 -10.17 -10.98 15.48
C VAL A 174 -9.75 -11.78 16.70
N ALA A 175 -10.71 -12.15 17.56
CA ALA A 175 -10.40 -12.98 18.73
C ALA A 175 -9.79 -14.33 18.33
N HIS A 176 -10.34 -14.95 17.28
CA HIS A 176 -9.80 -16.19 16.71
C HIS A 176 -8.38 -16.00 16.14
N TYR A 177 -8.12 -14.88 15.45
CA TYR A 177 -6.79 -14.59 14.89
C TYR A 177 -5.74 -14.37 15.99
N GLU A 178 -6.09 -13.63 17.04
CA GLU A 178 -5.19 -13.35 18.17
C GLU A 178 -4.86 -14.63 18.95
N ALA A 179 -5.85 -15.51 19.15
CA ALA A 179 -5.65 -16.80 19.83
C ALA A 179 -4.74 -17.77 19.07
N HIS A 180 -4.64 -17.64 17.73
CA HIS A 180 -3.79 -18.49 16.89
C HIS A 180 -2.39 -17.90 16.62
N GLN A 181 -2.15 -16.63 16.98
CA GLN A 181 -0.82 -16.00 16.88
C GLN A 181 0.03 -16.11 18.15
N SER A 182 -0.58 -16.47 19.29
CA SER A 182 0.09 -16.69 20.58
C SER A 182 0.66 -18.10 20.70
#